data_AF-A0A679FMN7-F1
#
_entry.id   AF-A0A679FMN7-F1
#
_cell.length_a   1.000
_cell.length_b   1.000
_cell.length_c   1.000
_cell.angle_alpha   90.00
_cell.angle_beta   90.00
_cell.angle_gamma   90.00
#
_symmetry.space_group_name_H-M   'P 1'
#
loop_
_entity.id
_entity.type
_entity.pdbx_description
1 polymer ?
#
loop_
_entity_poly.entity_id
_entity_poly.type
_entity_poly.pdbx_seq_one_letter_code
_entity_poly.pdbx_strand_id
1 'polypeptide(L)'
;MRKWGQTLTIGMLLAAVGWLWVPSTSMVKAGGCEERVGTEKVRWAGAELKPGQIGRVTVVAPTELWLSNKAVETLPSGAVYRVYALGNGYFDVGQGYAIKNDARVRYETPAKEKLVAALCVQQAKTSMADVTMNGVAIGDSRAKVEAMYGKAKRKTKNAYGLYWETYDQGGYKNFLMVSYERDRVAAMYTNQPIVQTKNGVGIGAAKTAVKVRYGRPLSFIQKENVYYNIQSEEYDTYLVNGRYLTFFYDRYNNNRVDGVLVVNRALEDEKPGFYGTATEELRAAYEYQIFDLANAARRLYGLPALVWDAKAAAAAREHSEDMAVHRYFSHTNLQGLSPYDRLKRHGIVYHVAGENIAYGQYDAIFVHEAWMHSLGHRQNLLYPNFTRLGVGVAFTSFHQPYYSQEFYAP
;
A
#
# COMPACT_ATOMS: atom_id res chain seq x y z
N MET A 1 12.26 -11.44 48.02
CA MET A 1 13.54 -11.00 48.63
C MET A 1 14.70 -11.45 47.75
N ARG A 2 15.70 -10.57 47.59
CA ARG A 2 16.89 -10.62 46.72
C ARG A 2 17.77 -11.88 46.89
N LYS A 3 18.47 -12.31 45.83
CA LYS A 3 19.89 -11.92 45.58
C LYS A 3 20.41 -12.31 44.19
N TRP A 4 21.19 -11.37 43.65
CA TRP A 4 22.00 -11.43 42.45
C TRP A 4 23.39 -12.03 42.74
N GLY A 5 24.02 -12.58 41.70
CA GLY A 5 25.45 -12.37 41.42
C GLY A 5 26.34 -13.61 41.45
N GLN A 6 26.81 -14.04 40.27
CA GLN A 6 28.24 -14.08 39.95
C GLN A 6 28.46 -14.30 38.44
N THR A 7 29.28 -13.43 37.87
CA THR A 7 29.90 -13.46 36.55
C THR A 7 31.05 -14.46 36.54
N LEU A 8 31.15 -15.26 35.48
CA LEU A 8 32.43 -15.84 35.04
C LEU A 8 32.42 -15.96 33.52
N THR A 9 33.38 -15.28 32.93
CA THR A 9 33.64 -15.14 31.50
C THR A 9 34.64 -16.21 31.04
N ILE A 10 34.55 -16.56 29.75
CA ILE A 10 35.59 -17.17 28.88
C ILE A 10 35.66 -18.70 28.84
N GLY A 11 35.40 -19.22 27.64
CA GLY A 11 35.63 -20.62 27.25
C GLY A 11 35.03 -20.96 25.89
N MET A 12 35.50 -20.29 24.83
CA MET A 12 35.24 -20.62 23.42
C MET A 12 35.49 -22.10 23.16
N LEU A 13 34.51 -22.84 22.63
CA LEU A 13 34.70 -24.04 21.82
C LEU A 13 33.49 -24.22 20.90
N LEU A 14 33.35 -23.25 19.99
CA LEU A 14 32.82 -23.49 18.66
C LEU A 14 33.95 -24.10 17.83
N ALA A 15 33.84 -25.37 17.45
CA ALA A 15 34.48 -25.87 16.25
C ALA A 15 33.75 -27.14 15.77
N ALA A 16 33.31 -27.11 14.51
CA ALA A 16 32.76 -28.21 13.73
C ALA A 16 31.30 -28.64 14.00
N VAL A 17 30.35 -27.70 13.96
CA VAL A 17 29.04 -28.02 13.35
C VAL A 17 29.21 -27.86 11.85
N GLY A 18 29.70 -28.91 11.21
CA GLY A 18 29.83 -28.98 9.76
C GLY A 18 28.47 -28.80 9.10
N TRP A 19 28.34 -27.71 8.35
CA TRP A 19 27.35 -27.48 7.29
C TRP A 19 25.95 -28.01 7.60
N LEU A 20 25.24 -27.28 8.46
CA LEU A 20 23.78 -27.30 8.49
C LEU A 20 23.28 -27.00 7.07
N TRP A 21 22.59 -27.97 6.48
CA TRP A 21 21.77 -27.73 5.30
C TRP A 21 20.55 -26.90 5.72
N VAL A 22 20.78 -25.63 6.03
CA VAL A 22 19.74 -24.61 5.91
C VAL A 22 19.46 -24.55 4.42
N PRO A 23 18.19 -24.66 3.95
CA PRO A 23 17.90 -24.36 2.56
C PRO A 23 18.44 -22.95 2.30
N SER A 24 19.54 -22.87 1.56
CA SER A 24 20.19 -21.61 1.27
C SER A 24 19.16 -20.69 0.61
N THR A 25 19.29 -19.38 0.86
CA THR A 25 18.54 -18.31 0.18
C THR A 25 18.56 -18.43 -1.36
N SER A 26 19.43 -19.29 -1.92
CA SER A 26 19.46 -19.66 -3.33
C SER A 26 18.24 -20.45 -3.83
N MET A 27 17.50 -21.16 -2.97
CA MET A 27 16.26 -21.85 -3.40
C MET A 27 15.08 -20.89 -3.66
N VAL A 28 15.11 -19.68 -3.10
CA VAL A 28 14.08 -18.63 -3.26
C VAL A 28 14.30 -17.82 -4.55
N LYS A 29 15.42 -18.02 -5.24
CA LYS A 29 15.84 -17.20 -6.39
C LYS A 29 15.07 -17.48 -7.69
N ALA A 30 14.10 -18.40 -7.68
CA ALA A 30 13.20 -18.64 -8.79
C ALA A 30 11.75 -18.46 -8.32
N GLY A 31 11.14 -17.35 -8.73
CA GLY A 31 9.74 -16.91 -8.64
C GLY A 31 8.75 -17.70 -7.76
N GLY A 32 8.06 -17.00 -6.86
CA GLY A 32 6.87 -17.59 -6.22
C GLY A 32 6.39 -16.99 -4.90
N CYS A 33 7.08 -16.00 -4.32
CA CYS A 33 6.60 -15.35 -3.09
C CYS A 33 5.77 -14.06 -3.34
N GLU A 34 5.70 -13.58 -4.58
CA GLU A 34 5.04 -12.30 -4.94
C GLU A 34 3.50 -12.34 -4.81
N GLU A 35 2.92 -13.52 -4.67
CA GLU A 35 1.46 -13.75 -4.61
C GLU A 35 0.89 -14.11 -3.24
N ARG A 36 1.73 -14.38 -2.22
CA ARG A 36 1.23 -14.92 -0.93
C ARG A 36 0.99 -13.84 0.11
N VAL A 37 -0.17 -13.90 0.76
CA VAL A 37 -0.55 -13.03 1.88
C VAL A 37 -0.11 -13.70 3.19
N GLY A 38 0.55 -12.94 4.09
CA GLY A 38 1.09 -13.43 5.36
C GLY A 38 0.08 -14.03 6.36
N THR A 39 -1.19 -14.21 5.99
CA THR A 39 -2.22 -14.84 6.82
C THR A 39 -2.58 -16.26 6.36
N GLU A 40 -2.07 -16.71 5.22
CA GLU A 40 -2.32 -18.05 4.67
C GLU A 40 -1.79 -19.17 5.59
N LYS A 41 -2.48 -20.31 5.61
CA LYS A 41 -2.04 -21.54 6.27
C LYS A 41 -1.72 -22.61 5.24
N VAL A 42 -0.43 -22.88 5.05
CA VAL A 42 0.02 -24.02 4.23
C VAL A 42 -0.21 -25.31 5.02
N ARG A 43 -1.01 -26.24 4.47
CA ARG A 43 -1.31 -27.53 5.12
C ARG A 43 -0.54 -28.68 4.50
N TRP A 44 -0.07 -29.59 5.35
CA TRP A 44 0.57 -30.83 4.98
C TRP A 44 0.15 -31.96 5.93
N ALA A 45 -0.34 -33.06 5.35
CA ALA A 45 -0.83 -34.23 6.08
C ALA A 45 -1.81 -33.90 7.22
N GLY A 46 -2.81 -33.05 6.94
CA GLY A 46 -3.85 -32.63 7.88
C GLY A 46 -3.47 -31.49 8.84
N ALA A 47 -2.17 -31.22 9.03
CA ALA A 47 -1.67 -30.20 9.94
C ALA A 47 -1.14 -28.95 9.21
N GLU A 48 -1.04 -27.83 9.93
CA GLU A 48 -0.35 -26.63 9.44
C GLU A 48 1.16 -26.87 9.42
N LEU A 49 1.77 -26.65 8.24
CA LEU A 49 3.21 -26.66 8.01
C LEU A 49 3.79 -25.35 8.56
N LYS A 50 4.65 -25.46 9.57
CA LYS A 50 5.22 -24.29 10.25
C LYS A 50 6.44 -23.73 9.53
N PRO A 51 6.73 -22.43 9.67
CA PRO A 51 7.95 -21.82 9.13
C PRO A 51 9.20 -22.58 9.57
N GLY A 52 10.12 -22.84 8.63
CA GLY A 52 11.36 -23.58 8.88
C GLY A 52 11.18 -25.09 9.11
N GLN A 53 9.94 -25.61 9.14
CA GLN A 53 9.71 -27.04 9.23
C GLN A 53 10.12 -27.71 7.91
N ILE A 54 11.03 -28.69 7.99
CA ILE A 54 11.51 -29.46 6.84
C ILE A 54 10.87 -30.84 6.74
N GLY A 55 10.16 -31.29 7.78
CA GLY A 55 9.49 -32.57 7.79
C GLY A 55 8.78 -32.87 9.11
N ARG A 56 8.47 -34.15 9.32
CA ARG A 56 7.97 -34.68 10.58
C ARG A 56 8.61 -36.02 10.88
N VAL A 57 8.69 -36.36 12.16
CA VAL A 57 9.02 -37.69 12.65
C VAL A 57 7.78 -38.29 13.30
N THR A 58 7.50 -39.54 12.98
CA THR A 58 6.56 -40.39 13.72
C THR A 58 7.34 -41.44 14.50
N VAL A 59 7.10 -41.53 15.80
CA VAL A 59 7.69 -42.56 16.67
C VAL A 59 7.00 -43.89 16.37
N VAL A 60 7.73 -44.91 15.93
CA VAL A 60 7.20 -46.26 15.66
C VAL A 60 7.44 -47.24 16.81
N ALA A 61 8.46 -46.99 17.64
CA ALA A 61 8.73 -47.69 18.89
C ALA A 61 9.27 -46.71 19.95
N PRO A 62 9.09 -46.96 21.26
CA PRO A 62 9.52 -46.04 22.31
C PRO A 62 10.97 -45.57 22.14
N THR A 63 11.16 -44.26 22.15
CA THR A 63 12.46 -43.61 21.96
C THR A 63 12.61 -42.43 22.89
N GLU A 64 13.81 -41.87 23.00
CA GLU A 64 14.10 -40.78 23.92
C GLU A 64 14.02 -39.42 23.21
N LEU A 65 13.46 -38.43 23.92
CA LEU A 65 13.63 -37.02 23.61
C LEU A 65 14.90 -36.53 24.30
N TRP A 66 15.78 -35.89 23.54
CA TRP A 66 17.06 -35.40 24.01
C TRP A 66 17.04 -33.88 24.10
N LEU A 67 17.63 -33.33 25.17
CA LEU A 67 17.97 -31.91 25.28
C LEU A 67 19.49 -31.84 25.50
N SER A 68 20.20 -31.25 24.54
CA SER A 68 21.67 -31.31 24.48
C SER A 68 22.19 -32.76 24.52
N ASN A 69 22.80 -33.20 25.62
CA ASN A 69 23.40 -34.53 25.80
C ASN A 69 22.65 -35.41 26.80
N LYS A 70 21.41 -35.04 27.18
CA LYS A 70 20.63 -35.76 28.19
C LYS A 70 19.27 -36.18 27.63
N ALA A 71 18.92 -37.45 27.81
CA ALA A 71 17.56 -37.93 27.63
C ALA A 71 16.66 -37.34 28.73
N VAL A 72 15.59 -36.65 28.33
CA VAL A 72 14.70 -35.92 29.25
C VAL A 72 13.31 -36.55 29.34
N GLU A 73 12.90 -37.30 28.33
CA GLU A 73 11.57 -37.92 28.25
C GLU A 73 11.60 -39.16 27.35
N THR A 74 10.78 -40.16 27.65
CA THR A 74 10.52 -41.29 26.73
C THR A 74 9.24 -41.02 25.95
N LEU A 75 9.35 -41.00 24.63
CA LEU A 75 8.27 -40.74 23.70
C LEU A 75 7.54 -42.04 23.35
N PRO A 76 6.19 -42.07 23.44
CA PRO A 76 5.42 -43.26 23.09
C PRO A 76 5.33 -43.47 21.57
N SER A 77 5.10 -44.73 21.17
CA SER A 77 4.78 -45.04 19.77
C SER A 77 3.50 -44.32 19.32
N GLY A 78 3.49 -43.83 18.08
CA GLY A 78 2.43 -43.01 17.50
C GLY A 78 2.61 -41.50 17.70
N ALA A 79 3.53 -41.05 18.55
CA ALA A 79 3.80 -39.63 18.73
C ALA A 79 4.41 -39.00 17.47
N VAL A 80 3.99 -37.77 17.13
CA VAL A 80 4.42 -37.07 15.91
C VAL A 80 5.04 -35.72 16.26
N TYR A 81 6.24 -35.47 15.75
CA TYR A 81 6.99 -34.24 15.97
C TYR A 81 7.33 -33.56 14.66
N ARG A 82 7.35 -32.22 14.67
CA ARG A 82 7.88 -31.44 13.55
C ARG A 82 9.40 -31.57 13.54
N VAL A 83 10.01 -31.53 12.36
CA VAL A 83 11.47 -31.52 12.21
C VAL A 83 11.89 -30.22 11.54
N TYR A 84 12.93 -29.58 12.09
CA TYR A 84 13.46 -28.29 11.61
C TYR A 84 14.88 -28.42 11.04
N ALA A 85 15.66 -29.42 11.48
CA ALA A 85 16.98 -29.71 10.95
C ALA A 85 17.33 -31.19 11.09
N LEU A 86 18.30 -31.64 10.27
CA LEU A 86 18.91 -32.96 10.33
C LEU A 86 20.40 -32.77 10.65
N GLY A 87 20.94 -33.48 11.63
CA GLY A 87 22.36 -33.38 11.95
C GLY A 87 22.82 -34.39 12.98
N ASN A 88 24.05 -34.88 12.84
CA ASN A 88 24.73 -35.77 13.80
C ASN A 88 23.95 -37.04 14.19
N GLY A 89 23.12 -37.57 13.28
CA GLY A 89 22.27 -38.74 13.58
C GLY A 89 21.03 -38.43 14.40
N TYR A 90 20.59 -37.16 14.46
CA TYR A 90 19.38 -36.72 15.14
C TYR A 90 18.48 -35.85 14.24
N PHE A 91 17.19 -35.86 14.58
CA PHE A 91 16.17 -34.93 14.10
C PHE A 91 15.99 -33.81 15.12
N ASP A 92 16.25 -32.55 14.73
CA ASP A 92 15.91 -31.39 15.56
C ASP A 92 14.40 -31.16 15.51
N VAL A 93 13.75 -31.26 16.65
CA VAL A 93 12.29 -31.12 16.80
C VAL A 93 11.87 -29.77 17.40
N GLY A 94 12.82 -28.84 17.53
CA GLY A 94 12.64 -27.47 17.99
C GLY A 94 12.93 -27.27 19.48
N GLN A 95 13.15 -26.01 19.88
CA GLN A 95 13.42 -25.62 21.27
C GLN A 95 14.64 -26.32 21.90
N GLY A 96 15.61 -26.72 21.07
CA GLY A 96 16.81 -27.45 21.50
C GLY A 96 16.61 -28.95 21.69
N TYR A 97 15.39 -29.46 21.45
CA TYR A 97 15.12 -30.89 21.56
C TYR A 97 15.44 -31.65 20.28
N ALA A 98 15.87 -32.90 20.45
CA ALA A 98 16.20 -33.78 19.36
C ALA A 98 15.70 -35.20 19.59
N ILE A 99 15.44 -35.92 18.49
CA ILE A 99 15.10 -37.35 18.50
C ILE A 99 16.13 -38.08 17.67
N LYS A 100 16.65 -39.20 18.17
CA LYS A 100 17.66 -39.99 17.46
C LYS A 100 17.10 -40.54 16.14
N ASN A 101 17.87 -40.43 15.08
CA ASN A 101 17.56 -41.00 13.78
C ASN A 101 17.98 -42.48 13.75
N ASP A 102 17.06 -43.35 14.16
CA ASP A 102 17.22 -44.80 14.13
C ASP A 102 15.91 -45.50 13.74
N ALA A 103 15.91 -46.83 13.76
CA ALA A 103 14.77 -47.64 13.32
C ALA A 103 13.48 -47.44 14.15
N ARG A 104 13.54 -46.75 15.29
CA ARG A 104 12.38 -46.48 16.16
C ARG A 104 11.58 -45.27 15.72
N VAL A 105 12.02 -44.58 14.66
CA VAL A 105 11.35 -43.40 14.12
C VAL A 105 11.22 -43.47 12.60
N ARG A 106 10.15 -42.87 12.07
CA ARG A 106 9.93 -42.70 10.63
C ARG A 106 9.88 -41.22 10.29
N TYR A 107 10.77 -40.78 9.42
CA TYR A 107 10.81 -39.41 8.90
C TYR A 107 10.06 -39.28 7.59
N GLU A 108 9.30 -38.19 7.44
CA GLU A 108 8.61 -37.80 6.21
C GLU A 108 8.90 -36.33 5.92
N THR A 109 9.04 -35.96 4.64
CA THR A 109 9.25 -34.57 4.20
C THR A 109 8.15 -34.17 3.20
N PRO A 110 7.60 -32.95 3.29
CA PRO A 110 6.66 -32.44 2.31
C PRO A 110 7.34 -32.15 0.96
N ALA A 111 6.51 -32.01 -0.09
CA ALA A 111 6.96 -31.55 -1.39
C ALA A 111 7.65 -30.17 -1.29
N LYS A 112 8.67 -29.95 -2.12
CA LYS A 112 9.51 -28.74 -2.10
C LYS A 112 8.67 -27.46 -2.25
N GLU A 113 7.62 -27.51 -3.05
CA GLU A 113 6.70 -26.39 -3.32
C GLU A 113 5.97 -25.97 -2.05
N LYS A 114 5.62 -26.92 -1.16
CA LYS A 114 4.98 -26.61 0.12
C LYS A 114 5.96 -26.00 1.12
N LEU A 115 7.22 -26.45 1.12
CA LEU A 115 8.29 -25.84 1.93
C LEU A 115 8.52 -24.39 1.49
N VAL A 116 8.62 -24.15 0.19
CA VAL A 116 8.74 -22.81 -0.40
C VAL A 116 7.51 -21.96 -0.03
N ALA A 117 6.30 -22.50 -0.14
CA ALA A 117 5.07 -21.78 0.22
C ALA A 117 5.05 -21.37 1.70
N ALA A 118 5.43 -22.26 2.64
CA ALA A 118 5.48 -21.93 4.06
C ALA A 118 6.56 -20.88 4.38
N LEU A 119 7.69 -20.90 3.68
CA LEU A 119 8.73 -19.88 3.75
C LEU A 119 8.24 -18.53 3.20
N CYS A 120 7.55 -18.52 2.06
CA CYS A 120 6.97 -17.29 1.50
C CYS A 120 5.92 -16.66 2.44
N VAL A 121 5.05 -17.48 3.07
CA VAL A 121 4.10 -17.00 4.09
C VAL A 121 4.84 -16.38 5.29
N GLN A 122 5.95 -16.97 5.73
CA GLN A 122 6.75 -16.40 6.81
C GLN A 122 7.44 -15.10 6.40
N GLN A 123 8.01 -15.02 5.19
CA GLN A 123 8.59 -13.79 4.66
C GLN A 123 7.55 -12.67 4.60
N ALA A 124 6.34 -12.97 4.09
CA ALA A 124 5.21 -12.04 4.07
C ALA A 124 4.74 -11.62 5.48
N LYS A 125 4.82 -12.51 6.49
CA LYS A 125 4.53 -12.17 7.90
C LYS A 125 5.56 -11.20 8.49
N THR A 126 6.85 -11.41 8.22
CA THR A 126 7.93 -10.56 8.75
C THR A 126 8.01 -9.17 8.11
N SER A 127 7.34 -8.97 6.98
CA SER A 127 7.36 -7.74 6.18
C SER A 127 6.05 -6.94 6.22
N MET A 128 5.15 -7.25 7.16
CA MET A 128 3.82 -6.62 7.24
C MET A 128 3.81 -5.10 7.55
N ALA A 129 4.95 -4.46 7.85
CA ALA A 129 5.03 -3.04 8.27
C ALA A 129 6.09 -2.22 7.50
N ASP A 130 6.17 -2.36 6.18
CA ASP A 130 7.24 -1.69 5.41
C ASP A 130 6.96 -0.20 5.15
N VAL A 131 5.69 0.22 5.17
CA VAL A 131 5.26 1.62 5.08
C VAL A 131 4.22 1.88 6.17
N THR A 132 4.45 2.91 6.98
CA THR A 132 3.45 3.49 7.87
C THR A 132 3.26 4.96 7.53
N MET A 133 2.08 5.49 7.81
CA MET A 133 1.77 6.92 7.72
C MET A 133 1.35 7.36 9.12
N ASN A 134 2.25 8.07 9.82
CA ASN A 134 2.07 8.44 11.22
C ASN A 134 1.76 7.23 12.13
N GLY A 135 2.41 6.08 11.92
CA GLY A 135 2.18 4.86 12.71
C GLY A 135 0.93 4.05 12.33
N VAL A 136 0.15 4.49 11.34
CA VAL A 136 -0.92 3.70 10.69
C VAL A 136 -0.33 2.86 9.56
N ALA A 137 -0.71 1.59 9.48
CA ALA A 137 -0.29 0.63 8.46
C ALA A 137 -1.48 -0.13 7.87
N ILE A 138 -1.31 -0.67 6.66
CA ILE A 138 -2.25 -1.64 6.06
C ILE A 138 -2.49 -2.81 7.04
N GLY A 139 -3.76 -3.10 7.32
CA GLY A 139 -4.20 -4.13 8.28
C GLY A 139 -4.49 -3.64 9.69
N ASP A 140 -4.15 -2.39 10.02
CA ASP A 140 -4.58 -1.79 11.29
C ASP A 140 -6.10 -1.69 11.37
N SER A 141 -6.65 -1.69 12.59
CA SER A 141 -8.10 -1.51 12.76
C SER A 141 -8.51 -0.06 12.56
N ARG A 142 -9.72 0.15 12.05
CA ARG A 142 -10.39 1.47 12.04
C ARG A 142 -10.34 2.14 13.42
N ALA A 143 -10.61 1.39 14.48
CA ALA A 143 -10.55 1.89 15.85
C ALA A 143 -9.17 2.45 16.24
N LYS A 144 -8.07 1.82 15.79
CA LYS A 144 -6.72 2.35 16.00
C LYS A 144 -6.55 3.70 15.29
N VAL A 145 -6.98 3.81 14.03
CA VAL A 145 -6.86 5.06 13.27
C VAL A 145 -7.69 6.17 13.91
N GLU A 146 -8.93 5.88 14.30
CA GLU A 146 -9.80 6.86 14.96
C GLU A 146 -9.27 7.27 16.34
N ALA A 147 -8.59 6.39 17.07
CA ALA A 147 -7.93 6.76 18.32
C ALA A 147 -6.77 7.76 18.11
N MET A 148 -6.13 7.73 16.94
CA MET A 148 -5.00 8.60 16.59
C MET A 148 -5.44 9.92 15.92
N TYR A 149 -6.48 9.86 15.10
CA TYR A 149 -6.90 10.95 14.23
C TYR A 149 -8.26 11.56 14.59
N GLY A 150 -9.02 10.94 15.49
CA GLY A 150 -10.43 11.26 15.71
C GLY A 150 -11.32 10.73 14.60
N LYS A 151 -12.51 11.32 14.45
CA LYS A 151 -13.43 10.94 13.38
C LYS A 151 -12.99 11.49 12.04
N ALA A 152 -13.25 10.73 10.97
CA ALA A 152 -12.99 11.19 9.62
C ALA A 152 -13.82 12.45 9.33
N LYS A 153 -13.19 13.43 8.69
CA LYS A 153 -13.85 14.64 8.20
C LYS A 153 -14.90 14.30 7.15
N ARG A 154 -14.60 13.33 6.29
CA ARG A 154 -15.45 12.93 5.16
C ARG A 154 -15.25 11.45 4.84
N LYS A 155 -16.31 10.82 4.34
CA LYS A 155 -16.31 9.48 3.74
C LYS A 155 -16.80 9.60 2.30
N THR A 156 -16.02 9.13 1.33
CA THR A 156 -16.29 9.29 -0.11
C THR A 156 -15.96 8.01 -0.87
N LYS A 157 -16.79 7.61 -1.84
CA LYS A 157 -16.55 6.39 -2.62
C LYS A 157 -15.25 6.46 -3.41
N ASN A 158 -14.54 5.35 -3.55
CA ASN A 158 -13.29 5.30 -4.31
C ASN A 158 -13.37 4.34 -5.50
N ALA A 159 -12.33 4.34 -6.32
CA ALA A 159 -12.24 3.57 -7.54
C ALA A 159 -12.34 2.05 -7.33
N TYR A 160 -12.12 1.57 -6.09
CA TYR A 160 -12.10 0.17 -5.71
C TYR A 160 -13.46 -0.36 -5.20
N GLY A 161 -14.51 0.46 -5.27
CA GLY A 161 -15.82 0.11 -4.72
C GLY A 161 -15.91 0.21 -3.19
N LEU A 162 -14.86 0.68 -2.53
CA LEU A 162 -14.84 1.01 -1.10
C LEU A 162 -15.01 2.53 -0.91
N TYR A 163 -14.66 3.02 0.28
CA TYR A 163 -14.68 4.43 0.63
C TYR A 163 -13.30 4.90 1.08
N TRP A 164 -12.89 6.08 0.65
CA TRP A 164 -11.87 6.89 1.29
C TRP A 164 -12.49 7.65 2.46
N GLU A 165 -11.89 7.50 3.63
CA GLU A 165 -12.13 8.30 4.82
C GLU A 165 -10.97 9.27 5.01
N THR A 166 -11.29 10.57 4.98
CA THR A 166 -10.32 11.65 5.03
C THR A 166 -10.12 12.10 6.46
N TYR A 167 -8.90 12.01 6.95
CA TYR A 167 -8.47 12.50 8.26
C TYR A 167 -7.54 13.68 8.06
N ASP A 168 -7.81 14.79 8.74
CA ASP A 168 -7.13 16.07 8.47
C ASP A 168 -6.65 16.80 9.74
N GLN A 169 -6.88 16.18 10.92
CA GLN A 169 -6.60 16.68 12.27
C GLN A 169 -6.87 18.18 12.46
N GLY A 170 -7.89 18.71 11.76
CA GLY A 170 -8.18 20.13 11.69
C GLY A 170 -7.24 20.90 10.74
N GLY A 171 -7.82 21.40 9.65
CA GLY A 171 -7.14 22.31 8.73
C GLY A 171 -6.09 21.62 7.86
N TYR A 172 -6.33 20.36 7.49
CA TYR A 172 -5.46 19.51 6.66
C TYR A 172 -4.04 19.26 7.21
N LYS A 173 -3.88 19.33 8.54
CA LYS A 173 -2.65 18.89 9.21
C LYS A 173 -2.57 17.36 9.21
N ASN A 174 -1.39 16.81 8.91
CA ASN A 174 -1.18 15.36 8.86
C ASN A 174 -2.24 14.63 8.01
N PHE A 175 -2.75 15.31 6.97
CA PHE A 175 -3.72 14.80 6.02
C PHE A 175 -3.43 13.35 5.62
N LEU A 176 -4.43 12.48 5.81
CA LEU A 176 -4.36 11.06 5.54
C LEU A 176 -5.70 10.60 4.99
N MET A 177 -5.69 9.95 3.83
CA MET A 177 -6.86 9.24 3.31
C MET A 177 -6.68 7.76 3.61
N VAL A 178 -7.71 7.12 4.19
CA VAL A 178 -7.70 5.69 4.50
C VAL A 178 -8.92 5.01 3.94
N SER A 179 -8.74 3.87 3.28
CA SER A 179 -9.83 2.99 2.89
C SER A 179 -9.84 1.76 3.76
N TYR A 180 -11.04 1.34 4.18
CA TYR A 180 -11.23 0.20 5.07
C TYR A 180 -12.00 -0.92 4.39
N GLU A 181 -11.51 -2.14 4.54
CA GLU A 181 -12.21 -3.37 4.20
C GLU A 181 -12.39 -4.18 5.50
N ARG A 182 -13.63 -4.54 5.86
CA ARG A 182 -13.94 -5.26 7.12
C ARG A 182 -13.28 -4.61 8.36
N ASP A 183 -13.38 -3.27 8.45
CA ASP A 183 -12.78 -2.43 9.50
C ASP A 183 -11.26 -2.52 9.65
N ARG A 184 -10.57 -2.94 8.59
CA ARG A 184 -9.12 -2.99 8.49
C ARG A 184 -8.63 -2.08 7.37
N VAL A 185 -7.55 -1.36 7.62
CA VAL A 185 -6.91 -0.49 6.62
C VAL A 185 -6.54 -1.33 5.39
N ALA A 186 -7.16 -1.05 4.25
CA ALA A 186 -6.95 -1.75 2.98
C ALA A 186 -6.20 -0.89 1.95
N ALA A 187 -6.31 0.43 2.05
CA ALA A 187 -5.51 1.37 1.29
C ALA A 187 -5.30 2.67 2.08
N MET A 188 -4.26 3.42 1.75
CA MET A 188 -3.90 4.66 2.44
C MET A 188 -3.05 5.56 1.56
N TYR A 189 -3.28 6.87 1.63
CA TYR A 189 -2.55 7.89 0.89
C TYR A 189 -2.26 9.12 1.76
N THR A 190 -1.07 9.69 1.55
CA THR A 190 -0.72 11.02 2.09
C THR A 190 0.35 11.70 1.24
N ASN A 191 0.31 13.03 1.19
CA ASN A 191 1.38 13.90 0.70
C ASN A 191 2.11 14.63 1.84
N GLN A 192 1.84 14.25 3.10
CA GLN A 192 2.42 14.90 4.27
C GLN A 192 3.70 14.18 4.71
N PRO A 193 4.65 14.86 5.38
CA PRO A 193 5.91 14.28 5.87
C PRO A 193 5.71 13.37 7.10
N ILE A 194 4.67 12.54 7.07
CA ILE A 194 4.31 11.54 8.06
C ILE A 194 4.56 10.12 7.53
N VAL A 195 4.99 9.96 6.28
CA VAL A 195 5.37 8.68 5.70
C VAL A 195 6.67 8.21 6.35
N GLN A 196 6.62 7.03 6.94
CA GLN A 196 7.76 6.35 7.50
C GLN A 196 7.87 4.98 6.83
N THR A 197 9.02 4.70 6.23
CA THR A 197 9.33 3.35 5.77
C THR A 197 10.50 2.81 6.60
N LYS A 198 10.56 1.49 6.76
CA LYS A 198 11.71 0.83 7.43
C LYS A 198 13.06 1.16 6.79
N ASN A 199 13.02 1.70 5.58
CA ASN A 199 14.15 1.87 4.70
C ASN A 199 14.55 3.34 4.52
N GLY A 200 13.91 4.25 5.26
CA GLY A 200 14.19 5.69 5.22
C GLY A 200 13.66 6.43 3.98
N VAL A 201 12.93 5.74 3.09
CA VAL A 201 12.23 6.39 1.98
C VAL A 201 10.95 7.03 2.52
N GLY A 202 10.73 8.31 2.24
CA GLY A 202 9.53 9.05 2.62
C GLY A 202 9.40 10.30 1.75
N ILE A 203 8.50 11.21 2.12
CA ILE A 203 8.39 12.52 1.45
C ILE A 203 9.77 13.20 1.42
N GLY A 204 10.14 13.74 0.26
CA GLY A 204 11.43 14.37 -0.01
C GLY A 204 12.54 13.42 -0.45
N ALA A 205 12.37 12.09 -0.39
CA ALA A 205 13.37 11.14 -0.88
C ALA A 205 13.56 11.28 -2.40
N ALA A 206 14.79 11.12 -2.91
CA ALA A 206 15.05 11.17 -4.34
C ALA A 206 14.51 9.92 -5.05
N LYS A 207 13.98 10.07 -6.28
CA LYS A 207 13.55 8.94 -7.13
C LYS A 207 14.60 7.83 -7.26
N THR A 208 15.88 8.20 -7.35
CA THR A 208 17.01 7.25 -7.37
C THR A 208 17.10 6.41 -6.09
N ALA A 209 16.88 7.02 -4.91
CA ALA A 209 16.87 6.30 -3.65
C ALA A 209 15.70 5.32 -3.55
N VAL A 210 14.52 5.69 -4.09
CA VAL A 210 13.37 4.77 -4.18
C VAL A 210 13.74 3.55 -5.04
N LYS A 211 14.30 3.75 -6.23
CA LYS A 211 14.73 2.66 -7.12
C LYS A 211 15.82 1.79 -6.52
N VAL A 212 16.81 2.38 -5.87
CA VAL A 212 17.86 1.63 -5.15
C VAL A 212 17.23 0.72 -4.09
N ARG A 213 16.15 1.17 -3.44
CA ARG A 213 15.54 0.41 -2.35
C ARG A 213 14.54 -0.65 -2.79
N TYR A 214 13.68 -0.31 -3.75
CA TYR A 214 12.57 -1.16 -4.18
C TYR A 214 12.82 -1.87 -5.51
N GLY A 215 13.95 -1.58 -6.18
CA GLY A 215 14.35 -2.22 -7.43
C GLY A 215 13.71 -1.57 -8.65
N ARG A 216 13.29 -2.42 -9.60
CA ARG A 216 12.66 -1.96 -10.85
C ARG A 216 11.17 -1.71 -10.62
N PRO A 217 10.63 -0.54 -10.99
CA PRO A 217 9.20 -0.31 -10.91
C PRO A 217 8.43 -1.17 -11.91
N LEU A 218 7.18 -1.46 -11.58
CA LEU A 218 6.25 -2.12 -12.48
C LEU A 218 5.96 -1.24 -13.69
N SER A 219 5.87 -1.85 -14.86
CA SER A 219 5.39 -1.20 -16.08
C SER A 219 3.92 -1.51 -16.37
N PHE A 220 3.36 -2.54 -15.72
CA PHE A 220 1.95 -2.91 -15.85
C PHE A 220 1.42 -3.53 -14.55
N ILE A 221 0.10 -3.46 -14.40
CA ILE A 221 -0.67 -4.29 -13.46
C ILE A 221 -1.43 -5.31 -14.31
N GLN A 222 -1.24 -6.59 -14.01
CA GLN A 222 -1.97 -7.66 -14.67
C GLN A 222 -3.21 -8.01 -13.85
N LYS A 223 -4.38 -8.02 -14.47
CA LYS A 223 -5.61 -8.57 -13.89
C LYS A 223 -6.14 -9.64 -14.83
N GLU A 224 -6.19 -10.88 -14.35
CA GLU A 224 -6.51 -12.05 -15.17
C GLU A 224 -5.65 -12.07 -16.46
N ASN A 225 -6.27 -11.89 -17.62
CA ASN A 225 -5.62 -11.88 -18.94
C ASN A 225 -5.40 -10.46 -19.51
N VAL A 226 -5.67 -9.41 -18.74
CA VAL A 226 -5.53 -8.00 -19.17
C VAL A 226 -4.34 -7.35 -18.50
N TYR A 227 -3.50 -6.69 -19.31
CA TYR A 227 -2.33 -5.93 -18.84
C TYR A 227 -2.62 -4.44 -18.92
N TYR A 228 -2.72 -3.78 -17.77
CA TYR A 228 -2.89 -2.33 -17.68
C TYR A 228 -1.53 -1.66 -17.61
N ASN A 229 -1.17 -0.88 -18.63
CA ASN A 229 0.06 -0.10 -18.61
C ASN A 229 -0.04 1.00 -17.53
N ILE A 230 0.94 1.01 -16.61
CA ILE A 230 1.05 1.99 -15.53
C ILE A 230 2.42 2.68 -15.52
N GLN A 231 3.20 2.53 -16.60
CA GLN A 231 4.49 3.18 -16.73
C GLN A 231 4.29 4.69 -16.82
N SER A 232 4.96 5.43 -15.93
CA SER A 232 4.89 6.89 -15.89
C SER A 232 6.25 7.49 -15.51
N GLU A 233 6.48 8.74 -15.92
CA GLU A 233 7.59 9.53 -15.40
C GLU A 233 7.26 10.17 -14.03
N GLU A 234 5.97 10.42 -13.78
CA GLU A 234 5.42 11.15 -12.62
C GLU A 234 5.33 10.28 -11.36
N TYR A 235 5.26 8.96 -11.51
CA TYR A 235 5.24 8.04 -10.38
C TYR A 235 5.86 6.69 -10.73
N ASP A 236 6.36 6.00 -9.71
CA ASP A 236 6.82 4.61 -9.81
C ASP A 236 5.94 3.76 -8.87
N THR A 237 5.47 2.61 -9.36
CA THR A 237 4.70 1.64 -8.55
C THR A 237 5.47 0.35 -8.36
N TYR A 238 5.45 -0.19 -7.15
CA TYR A 238 6.14 -1.42 -6.76
C TYR A 238 5.16 -2.38 -6.09
N LEU A 239 5.24 -3.67 -6.41
CA LEU A 239 4.52 -4.70 -5.66
C LEU A 239 5.42 -5.22 -4.54
N VAL A 240 5.07 -4.92 -3.30
CA VAL A 240 5.85 -5.28 -2.11
C VAL A 240 4.94 -5.95 -1.10
N ASN A 241 5.13 -7.25 -0.88
CA ASN A 241 4.37 -8.05 0.09
C ASN A 241 2.85 -7.99 -0.11
N GLY A 242 2.38 -8.19 -1.35
CA GLY A 242 0.96 -8.14 -1.67
C GLY A 242 0.35 -6.74 -1.58
N ARG A 243 1.15 -5.68 -1.71
CA ARG A 243 0.69 -4.29 -1.71
C ARG A 243 1.33 -3.52 -2.84
N TYR A 244 0.55 -2.73 -3.55
CA TYR A 244 1.06 -1.74 -4.47
C TYR A 244 1.49 -0.50 -3.68
N LEU A 245 2.76 -0.13 -3.81
CA LEU A 245 3.34 1.09 -3.26
C LEU A 245 3.64 2.01 -4.44
N THR A 246 2.90 3.11 -4.53
CA THR A 246 3.10 4.14 -5.55
C THR A 246 3.73 5.35 -4.91
N PHE A 247 4.88 5.76 -5.45
CA PHE A 247 5.59 6.98 -5.06
C PHE A 247 5.43 8.01 -6.19
N PHE A 248 4.80 9.14 -5.87
CA PHE A 248 4.64 10.28 -6.77
C PHE A 248 5.87 11.19 -6.67
N TYR A 249 6.30 11.79 -7.79
CA TYR A 249 7.53 12.56 -7.88
C TYR A 249 7.31 13.98 -8.39
N ASP A 250 7.72 14.93 -7.57
CA ASP A 250 7.75 16.33 -7.96
C ASP A 250 8.91 16.60 -8.93
N ARG A 251 8.59 16.67 -10.23
CA ARG A 251 9.58 16.98 -11.27
C ARG A 251 10.20 18.38 -11.15
N TYR A 252 9.52 19.31 -10.47
CA TYR A 252 10.01 20.67 -10.21
C TYR A 252 10.80 20.78 -8.91
N ASN A 253 10.88 19.68 -8.14
CA ASN A 253 11.72 19.56 -6.95
C ASN A 253 12.70 18.38 -7.10
N ASN A 254 13.39 18.31 -8.23
CA ASN A 254 14.43 17.31 -8.52
C ASN A 254 13.95 15.85 -8.44
N ASN A 255 12.71 15.56 -8.86
CA ASN A 255 12.09 14.24 -8.80
C ASN A 255 12.13 13.64 -7.39
N ARG A 256 11.77 14.45 -6.40
CA ARG A 256 11.63 14.00 -5.01
C ARG A 256 10.21 13.53 -4.75
N VAL A 257 10.09 12.54 -3.87
CA VAL A 257 8.79 12.00 -3.46
C VAL A 257 7.94 13.11 -2.83
N ASP A 258 6.73 13.31 -3.31
CA ASP A 258 5.77 14.29 -2.76
C ASP A 258 4.43 13.67 -2.35
N GLY A 259 4.12 12.47 -2.84
CA GLY A 259 2.99 11.67 -2.42
C GLY A 259 3.32 10.18 -2.33
N VAL A 260 2.63 9.48 -1.42
CA VAL A 260 2.71 8.01 -1.31
C VAL A 260 1.32 7.42 -1.20
N LEU A 261 1.00 6.49 -2.09
CA LEU A 261 -0.20 5.67 -2.07
C LEU A 261 0.19 4.21 -1.80
N VAL A 262 -0.52 3.57 -0.88
CA VAL A 262 -0.40 2.14 -0.59
C VAL A 262 -1.75 1.48 -0.75
N VAL A 263 -1.84 0.44 -1.56
CA VAL A 263 -3.08 -0.30 -1.85
C VAL A 263 -2.82 -1.79 -1.66
N ASN A 264 -3.69 -2.48 -0.92
CA ASN A 264 -3.64 -3.93 -0.84
C ASN A 264 -3.89 -4.54 -2.22
N ARG A 265 -3.06 -5.48 -2.67
CA ARG A 265 -3.16 -6.09 -4.00
C ARG A 265 -4.54 -6.69 -4.26
N ALA A 266 -5.11 -7.38 -3.27
CA ALA A 266 -6.45 -7.96 -3.38
C ALA A 266 -7.51 -6.94 -3.79
N LEU A 267 -7.40 -5.70 -3.31
CA LEU A 267 -8.34 -4.63 -3.64
C LEU A 267 -8.18 -4.14 -5.09
N GLU A 268 -6.95 -4.08 -5.60
CA GLU A 268 -6.70 -3.75 -7.01
C GLU A 268 -7.14 -4.91 -7.92
N ASP A 269 -6.90 -6.15 -7.52
CA ASP A 269 -7.25 -7.36 -8.29
C ASP A 269 -8.78 -7.52 -8.42
N GLU A 270 -9.55 -7.15 -7.39
CA GLU A 270 -11.03 -7.16 -7.41
C GLU A 270 -11.65 -6.02 -8.23
N LYS A 271 -10.89 -4.98 -8.56
CA LYS A 271 -11.41 -3.84 -9.31
C LYS A 271 -11.66 -4.24 -10.78
N PRO A 272 -12.88 -4.09 -11.30
CA PRO A 272 -13.32 -4.70 -12.56
C PRO A 272 -12.64 -4.13 -13.81
N GLY A 273 -12.01 -2.97 -13.72
CA GLY A 273 -11.35 -2.33 -14.85
C GLY A 273 -10.24 -1.37 -14.42
N PHE A 274 -9.71 -0.62 -15.39
CA PHE A 274 -8.71 0.41 -15.12
C PHE A 274 -9.28 1.59 -14.35
N TYR A 275 -10.51 2.02 -14.67
CA TYR A 275 -11.22 3.07 -13.95
C TYR A 275 -12.22 2.48 -12.95
N GLY A 276 -12.63 3.27 -11.95
CA GLY A 276 -13.77 2.90 -11.11
C GLY A 276 -15.07 2.90 -11.92
N THR A 277 -16.04 2.09 -11.53
CA THR A 277 -17.36 2.07 -12.20
C THR A 277 -18.05 3.41 -12.00
N ALA A 278 -18.30 4.12 -13.11
CA ALA A 278 -18.91 5.45 -13.07
C ALA A 278 -20.31 5.41 -12.44
N THR A 279 -20.52 6.22 -11.41
CA THR A 279 -21.81 6.50 -10.79
C THR A 279 -21.85 7.95 -10.31
N GLU A 280 -23.04 8.49 -10.07
CA GLU A 280 -23.19 9.81 -9.44
C GLU A 280 -22.47 9.91 -8.09
N GLU A 281 -22.50 8.83 -7.31
CA GLU A 281 -21.79 8.74 -6.03
C GLU A 281 -20.27 8.83 -6.21
N LEU A 282 -19.70 8.12 -7.19
CA LEU A 282 -18.26 8.16 -7.46
C LEU A 282 -17.84 9.52 -8.05
N ARG A 283 -18.67 10.12 -8.90
CA ARG A 283 -18.47 11.47 -9.45
C ARG A 283 -18.34 12.50 -8.33
N ALA A 284 -19.36 12.59 -7.47
CA ALA A 284 -19.37 13.50 -6.33
C ALA A 284 -18.23 13.21 -5.34
N ALA A 285 -17.87 11.93 -5.18
CA ALA A 285 -16.74 11.53 -4.36
C ALA A 285 -15.40 12.06 -4.89
N TYR A 286 -15.14 11.95 -6.20
CA TYR A 286 -13.93 12.48 -6.82
C TYR A 286 -13.85 14.00 -6.70
N GLU A 287 -14.95 14.71 -6.90
CA GLU A 287 -15.01 16.17 -6.72
C GLU A 287 -14.53 16.60 -5.32
N TYR A 288 -15.05 15.94 -4.27
CA TYR A 288 -14.64 16.23 -2.89
C TYR A 288 -13.24 15.74 -2.54
N GLN A 289 -12.82 14.58 -3.08
CA GLN A 289 -11.45 14.09 -2.88
C GLN A 289 -10.43 15.06 -3.46
N ILE A 290 -10.64 15.52 -4.69
CA ILE A 290 -9.79 16.52 -5.35
C ILE A 290 -9.76 17.83 -4.55
N PHE A 291 -10.90 18.29 -4.03
CA PHE A 291 -10.96 19.48 -3.17
C PHE A 291 -10.15 19.31 -1.88
N ASP A 292 -10.27 18.16 -1.21
CA ASP A 292 -9.55 17.87 0.02
C ASP A 292 -8.04 17.73 -0.25
N LEU A 293 -7.65 17.11 -1.36
CA LEU A 293 -6.26 16.98 -1.83
C LEU A 293 -5.63 18.33 -2.17
N ALA A 294 -6.34 19.18 -2.92
CA ALA A 294 -5.90 20.54 -3.25
C ALA A 294 -5.60 21.35 -1.99
N ASN A 295 -6.47 21.26 -0.99
CA ASN A 295 -6.27 21.94 0.27
C ASN A 295 -5.15 21.32 1.12
N ALA A 296 -4.98 19.99 1.12
CA ALA A 296 -3.84 19.36 1.79
C ALA A 296 -2.51 19.84 1.21
N ALA A 297 -2.41 19.95 -0.12
CA ALA A 297 -1.25 20.53 -0.80
C ALA A 297 -1.06 22.00 -0.40
N ARG A 298 -2.09 22.85 -0.51
CA ARG A 298 -2.00 24.27 -0.13
C ARG A 298 -1.51 24.46 1.30
N ARG A 299 -2.02 23.68 2.25
CA ARG A 299 -1.61 23.72 3.66
C ARG A 299 -0.16 23.29 3.86
N LEU A 300 0.32 22.30 3.10
CA LEU A 300 1.73 21.90 3.08
C LEU A 300 2.66 23.04 2.62
N TYR A 301 2.20 23.85 1.67
CA TYR A 301 2.90 25.05 1.17
C TYR A 301 2.63 26.33 1.97
N GLY A 302 2.00 26.23 3.15
CA GLY A 302 1.73 27.37 4.01
C GLY A 302 0.62 28.32 3.51
N LEU A 303 -0.17 27.91 2.52
CA LEU A 303 -1.27 28.68 1.97
C LEU A 303 -2.59 28.39 2.69
N PRO A 304 -3.52 29.36 2.77
CA PRO A 304 -4.87 29.11 3.29
C PRO A 304 -5.61 28.06 2.46
N ALA A 305 -6.47 27.28 3.14
CA ALA A 305 -7.38 26.38 2.46
C ALA A 305 -8.46 27.19 1.72
N LEU A 306 -8.79 26.74 0.51
CA LEU A 306 -9.88 27.25 -0.32
C LEU A 306 -11.21 26.78 0.27
N VAL A 307 -12.23 27.63 0.12
CA VAL A 307 -13.60 27.30 0.50
C VAL A 307 -14.33 26.70 -0.70
N TRP A 308 -15.02 25.57 -0.49
CA TRP A 308 -15.85 24.96 -1.53
C TRP A 308 -16.92 25.94 -1.99
N ASP A 309 -17.05 26.14 -3.29
CA ASP A 309 -18.13 26.91 -3.90
C ASP A 309 -18.97 26.03 -4.83
N ALA A 310 -20.26 25.92 -4.53
CA ALA A 310 -21.17 25.04 -5.26
C ALA A 310 -21.49 25.53 -6.68
N LYS A 311 -21.45 26.86 -6.92
CA LYS A 311 -21.69 27.43 -8.25
C LYS A 311 -20.49 27.18 -9.16
N ALA A 312 -19.27 27.37 -8.63
CA ALA A 312 -18.05 27.04 -9.36
C ALA A 312 -17.97 25.54 -9.66
N ALA A 313 -18.39 24.69 -8.71
CA ALA A 313 -18.43 23.24 -8.93
C ALA A 313 -19.45 22.85 -10.02
N ALA A 314 -20.60 23.52 -10.08
CA ALA A 314 -21.56 23.32 -11.17
C ALA A 314 -20.97 23.71 -12.53
N ALA A 315 -20.34 24.89 -12.64
CA ALA A 315 -19.65 25.33 -13.85
C ALA A 315 -18.56 24.33 -14.30
N ALA A 316 -17.73 23.86 -13.36
CA ALA A 316 -16.68 22.88 -13.61
C ALA A 316 -17.24 21.53 -14.09
N ARG A 317 -18.37 21.09 -13.50
CA ARG A 317 -19.01 19.82 -13.86
C ARG A 317 -19.60 19.88 -15.25
N GLU A 318 -20.34 20.94 -15.56
CA GLU A 318 -20.89 21.18 -16.90
C GLU A 318 -19.79 21.16 -17.97
N HIS A 319 -18.62 21.75 -17.70
CA HIS A 319 -17.49 21.71 -18.63
C HIS A 319 -16.87 20.31 -18.76
N SER A 320 -16.74 19.57 -17.65
CA SER A 320 -16.29 18.18 -17.71
C SER A 320 -17.26 17.29 -18.50
N GLU A 321 -18.57 17.49 -18.34
CA GLU A 321 -19.61 16.81 -19.10
C GLU A 321 -19.55 17.17 -20.60
N ASP A 322 -19.39 18.46 -20.92
CA ASP A 322 -19.23 18.96 -22.28
C ASP A 322 -18.04 18.31 -23.00
N MET A 323 -16.87 18.30 -22.34
CA MET A 323 -15.66 17.63 -22.85
C MET A 323 -15.86 16.12 -23.04
N ALA A 324 -16.49 15.44 -22.08
CA ALA A 324 -16.71 14.00 -22.12
C ALA A 324 -17.72 13.59 -23.22
N VAL A 325 -18.81 14.35 -23.38
CA VAL A 325 -19.87 14.07 -24.37
C VAL A 325 -19.38 14.36 -25.78
N HIS A 326 -18.73 15.52 -25.99
CA HIS A 326 -18.29 15.97 -27.31
C HIS A 326 -16.87 15.55 -27.68
N ARG A 327 -16.19 14.80 -26.80
CA ARG A 327 -14.87 14.19 -27.03
C ARG A 327 -13.79 15.19 -27.44
N TYR A 328 -13.74 16.33 -26.76
CA TYR A 328 -12.67 17.32 -26.91
C TYR A 328 -11.99 17.58 -25.56
N PHE A 329 -10.84 18.24 -25.59
CA PHE A 329 -10.11 18.64 -24.40
C PHE A 329 -9.53 20.04 -24.59
N SER A 330 -10.17 21.04 -23.97
CA SER A 330 -9.83 22.45 -24.13
C SER A 330 -10.45 23.28 -22.99
N HIS A 331 -9.77 24.35 -22.59
CA HIS A 331 -10.32 25.36 -21.68
C HIS A 331 -11.53 26.10 -22.27
N THR A 332 -11.48 26.36 -23.58
CA THR A 332 -12.59 26.97 -24.34
C THR A 332 -13.45 25.88 -24.94
N ASN A 333 -14.75 25.93 -24.70
CA ASN A 333 -15.67 24.93 -25.22
C ASN A 333 -16.03 25.15 -26.69
N LEU A 334 -16.79 24.23 -27.28
CA LEU A 334 -17.12 24.26 -28.72
C LEU A 334 -18.05 25.42 -29.12
N GLN A 335 -18.70 26.08 -28.16
CA GLN A 335 -19.46 27.32 -28.40
C GLN A 335 -18.60 28.58 -28.19
N GLY A 336 -17.30 28.43 -27.98
CA GLY A 336 -16.36 29.55 -27.80
C GLY A 336 -16.34 30.13 -26.39
N LEU A 337 -16.99 29.50 -25.41
CA LEU A 337 -17.03 29.99 -24.03
C LEU A 337 -15.77 29.60 -23.27
N SER A 338 -15.09 30.60 -22.72
CA SER A 338 -13.96 30.43 -21.81
C SER A 338 -14.42 30.02 -20.40
N PRO A 339 -13.50 29.60 -19.50
CA PRO A 339 -13.84 29.34 -18.10
C PRO A 339 -14.50 30.55 -17.42
N TYR A 340 -14.04 31.74 -17.80
CA TYR A 340 -14.53 33.03 -17.32
C TYR A 340 -15.99 33.28 -17.71
N ASP A 341 -16.37 32.94 -18.94
CA ASP A 341 -17.75 33.04 -19.41
C ASP A 341 -18.67 32.06 -18.68
N ARG A 342 -18.17 30.84 -18.42
CA ARG A 342 -18.90 29.82 -17.66
C ARG A 342 -19.12 30.25 -16.20
N LEU A 343 -18.09 30.74 -15.51
CA LEU A 343 -18.22 31.27 -14.15
C LEU A 343 -19.22 32.43 -14.09
N LYS A 344 -19.17 33.35 -15.06
CA LYS A 344 -20.11 34.48 -15.14
C LYS A 344 -21.56 34.02 -15.36
N ARG A 345 -21.80 32.99 -16.18
CA ARG A 345 -23.14 32.40 -16.38
C ARG A 345 -23.73 31.80 -15.10
N HIS A 346 -22.88 31.28 -14.22
CA HIS A 346 -23.26 30.81 -12.87
C HIS A 346 -23.41 31.96 -11.86
N GLY A 347 -23.32 33.22 -12.30
CA GLY A 347 -23.49 34.40 -11.47
C GLY A 347 -22.33 34.62 -10.49
N ILE A 348 -21.12 34.16 -10.84
CA ILE A 348 -19.92 34.38 -10.05
C ILE A 348 -19.25 35.67 -10.51
N VAL A 349 -19.06 36.58 -9.57
CA VAL A 349 -18.27 37.81 -9.73
C VAL A 349 -16.92 37.55 -9.07
N TYR A 350 -15.83 37.92 -9.72
CA TYR A 350 -14.48 37.70 -9.24
C TYR A 350 -13.53 38.76 -9.77
N HIS A 351 -12.41 38.98 -9.07
CA HIS A 351 -11.30 39.80 -9.56
C HIS A 351 -10.15 38.96 -10.14
N VAL A 352 -10.06 37.68 -9.77
CA VAL A 352 -9.13 36.71 -10.36
C VAL A 352 -9.77 35.33 -10.41
N ALA A 353 -9.54 34.60 -11.50
CA ALA A 353 -10.00 33.22 -11.68
C ALA A 353 -8.97 32.40 -12.47
N GLY A 354 -9.01 31.07 -12.32
CA GLY A 354 -8.16 30.15 -13.06
C GLY A 354 -8.81 28.77 -13.16
N GLU A 355 -8.43 28.01 -14.19
CA GLU A 355 -8.96 26.67 -14.43
C GLU A 355 -7.82 25.65 -14.56
N ASN A 356 -8.01 24.48 -13.96
CA ASN A 356 -7.26 23.28 -14.32
C ASN A 356 -8.20 22.26 -14.95
N ILE A 357 -7.78 21.61 -16.04
CA ILE A 357 -8.52 20.51 -16.65
C ILE A 357 -7.62 19.28 -16.80
N ALA A 358 -8.21 18.10 -16.77
CA ALA A 358 -7.52 16.83 -17.05
C ALA A 358 -8.53 15.78 -17.50
N TYR A 359 -8.04 14.71 -18.13
CA TYR A 359 -8.86 13.54 -18.45
C TYR A 359 -8.01 12.28 -18.48
N GLY A 360 -8.62 11.15 -18.13
CA GLY A 360 -8.03 9.82 -18.27
C GLY A 360 -7.07 9.38 -17.15
N GLN A 361 -6.78 10.23 -16.16
CA GLN A 361 -6.07 9.81 -14.95
C GLN A 361 -6.89 8.78 -14.16
N TYR A 362 -6.19 7.91 -13.44
CA TYR A 362 -6.77 6.71 -12.82
C TYR A 362 -7.89 7.02 -11.81
N ASP A 363 -7.66 8.01 -10.94
CA ASP A 363 -8.63 8.52 -9.96
C ASP A 363 -8.28 9.93 -9.45
N ALA A 364 -9.00 10.41 -8.44
CA ALA A 364 -8.81 11.71 -7.80
C ALA A 364 -7.39 11.96 -7.25
N ILE A 365 -6.70 10.94 -6.74
CA ILE A 365 -5.32 11.07 -6.23
C ILE A 365 -4.38 11.27 -7.41
N PHE A 366 -4.49 10.43 -8.44
CA PHE A 366 -3.62 10.50 -9.62
C PHE A 366 -3.78 11.80 -10.41
N VAL A 367 -5.01 12.32 -10.54
CA VAL A 367 -5.22 13.62 -11.23
C VAL A 367 -4.67 14.79 -10.43
N HIS A 368 -4.80 14.76 -9.09
CA HIS A 368 -4.23 15.81 -8.25
C HIS A 368 -2.70 15.85 -8.36
N GLU A 369 -2.05 14.70 -8.27
CA GLU A 369 -0.59 14.60 -8.41
C GLU A 369 -0.14 15.04 -9.81
N ALA A 370 -0.84 14.62 -10.87
CA ALA A 370 -0.55 15.06 -12.24
C ALA A 370 -0.63 16.60 -12.39
N TRP A 371 -1.63 17.26 -11.77
CA TRP A 371 -1.68 18.73 -11.76
C TRP A 371 -0.54 19.36 -10.96
N MET A 372 -0.18 18.80 -9.81
CA MET A 372 0.98 19.28 -9.04
C MET A 372 2.30 19.12 -9.80
N HIS A 373 2.42 18.10 -10.64
CA HIS A 373 3.60 17.84 -11.47
C HIS A 373 3.59 18.56 -12.82
N SER A 374 2.63 19.47 -13.04
CA SER A 374 2.53 20.31 -14.23
C SER A 374 2.58 21.79 -13.84
N LEU A 375 3.58 22.54 -14.32
CA LEU A 375 3.85 23.90 -13.83
C LEU A 375 2.64 24.84 -13.92
N GLY A 376 1.94 24.86 -15.05
CA GLY A 376 0.76 25.71 -15.23
C GLY A 376 -0.39 25.37 -14.27
N HIS A 377 -0.68 24.07 -14.12
CA HIS A 377 -1.74 23.62 -13.21
C HIS A 377 -1.38 23.83 -11.74
N ARG A 378 -0.10 23.60 -11.39
CA ARG A 378 0.44 23.83 -10.06
C ARG A 378 0.38 25.30 -9.66
N GLN A 379 0.64 26.21 -10.60
CA GLN A 379 0.51 27.65 -10.35
C GLN A 379 -0.89 28.01 -9.90
N ASN A 380 -1.94 27.44 -10.50
CA ASN A 380 -3.32 27.65 -10.03
C ASN A 380 -3.56 27.07 -8.63
N LEU A 381 -3.18 25.81 -8.40
CA LEU A 381 -3.33 25.14 -7.11
C LEU A 381 -2.67 25.91 -5.95
N LEU A 382 -1.49 26.47 -6.20
CA LEU A 382 -0.67 27.19 -5.24
C LEU A 382 -0.78 28.72 -5.37
N TYR A 383 -1.74 29.25 -6.14
CA TYR A 383 -1.91 30.69 -6.25
C TYR A 383 -2.44 31.26 -4.93
N PRO A 384 -1.74 32.21 -4.28
CA PRO A 384 -2.11 32.67 -2.94
C PRO A 384 -3.45 33.39 -2.86
N ASN A 385 -3.84 34.10 -3.93
CA ASN A 385 -5.00 34.99 -3.91
C ASN A 385 -6.33 34.26 -4.16
N PHE A 386 -6.33 33.01 -4.62
CA PHE A 386 -7.58 32.25 -4.70
C PHE A 386 -8.12 31.95 -3.31
N THR A 387 -9.45 32.09 -3.17
CA THR A 387 -10.17 31.84 -1.90
C THR A 387 -11.28 30.80 -2.06
N ARG A 388 -11.70 30.53 -3.29
CA ARG A 388 -12.79 29.62 -3.64
C ARG A 388 -12.32 28.54 -4.62
N LEU A 389 -12.90 27.36 -4.50
CA LEU A 389 -12.68 26.24 -5.43
C LEU A 389 -13.99 25.50 -5.68
N GLY A 390 -14.32 25.33 -6.95
CA GLY A 390 -15.27 24.34 -7.44
C GLY A 390 -14.55 23.21 -8.16
N VAL A 391 -14.99 21.98 -7.95
CA VAL A 391 -14.48 20.83 -8.71
C VAL A 391 -15.63 20.14 -9.41
N GLY A 392 -15.43 19.82 -10.67
CA GLY A 392 -16.36 19.07 -11.50
C GLY A 392 -15.70 17.82 -12.06
N VAL A 393 -16.48 16.74 -12.12
CA VAL A 393 -16.06 15.48 -12.73
C VAL A 393 -17.18 14.97 -13.63
N ALA A 394 -16.82 14.39 -14.77
CA ALA A 394 -17.73 13.63 -15.60
C ALA A 394 -17.06 12.33 -16.05
N PHE A 395 -17.84 11.35 -16.46
CA PHE A 395 -17.33 10.10 -17.01
C PHE A 395 -17.85 9.90 -18.42
N THR A 396 -17.02 9.34 -19.30
CA THR A 396 -17.49 8.81 -20.58
C THR A 396 -18.27 7.51 -20.37
N SER A 397 -18.89 7.00 -21.44
CA SER A 397 -19.53 5.68 -21.44
C SER A 397 -18.57 4.52 -21.11
N PHE A 398 -17.24 4.73 -21.22
CA PHE A 398 -16.21 3.77 -20.87
C PHE A 398 -15.61 4.00 -19.47
N HIS A 399 -16.31 4.76 -18.62
CA HIS A 399 -15.89 5.14 -17.27
C HIS A 399 -14.62 6.00 -17.20
N GLN A 400 -14.13 6.50 -18.34
CA GLN A 400 -12.97 7.39 -18.37
C GLN A 400 -13.37 8.75 -17.78
N PRO A 401 -12.65 9.24 -16.77
CA PRO A 401 -12.98 10.50 -16.12
C PRO A 401 -12.45 11.71 -16.87
N TYR A 402 -13.23 12.78 -16.85
CA TYR A 402 -12.86 14.16 -17.16
C TYR A 402 -12.98 14.98 -15.89
N TYR A 403 -12.04 15.90 -15.69
CA TYR A 403 -11.91 16.67 -14.47
C TYR A 403 -11.77 18.16 -14.79
N SER A 404 -12.35 19.01 -13.96
CA SER A 404 -12.15 20.46 -13.99
C SER A 404 -12.08 21.02 -12.58
N GLN A 405 -11.16 21.94 -12.35
CA GLN A 405 -11.08 22.77 -11.14
C GLN A 405 -11.26 24.22 -11.53
N GLU A 406 -12.20 24.89 -10.89
CA GLU A 406 -12.48 26.31 -11.09
C GLU A 406 -12.11 27.08 -9.82
N PHE A 407 -11.06 27.87 -9.92
CA PHE A 407 -10.55 28.69 -8.83
C PHE A 407 -10.97 30.14 -9.01
N TYR A 408 -11.34 30.84 -7.94
CA TYR A 408 -11.54 32.28 -8.01
C TYR A 408 -11.40 32.98 -6.66
N ALA A 409 -11.40 34.31 -6.69
CA ALA A 409 -11.59 35.16 -5.52
C ALA A 409 -12.62 36.27 -5.83
N PRO A 410 -13.64 36.45 -4.96
CA PRO A 410 -14.71 37.46 -5.14
C PRO A 410 -14.21 38.89 -5.27
#